data_AF-A0A963TJB9-F1
#
_entry.id   AF-A0A963TJB9-F1
#
_cell.length_a   1.000
_cell.length_b   1.000
_cell.length_c   1.000
_cell.angle_alpha   90.00
_cell.angle_beta   90.00
_cell.angle_gamma   90.00
#
_symmetry.space_group_name_H-M   'P 1'
#
loop_
_entity.id
_entity.type
_entity.pdbx_description
1 polymer ?
#
loop_
_entity_poly.entity_id
_entity_poly.type
_entity_poly.pdbx_seq_one_letter_code
_entity_poly.pdbx_strand_id
1 'polypeptide(L)'
;KPEIEAFDLSHILQAHRMWQAGQIAATPYVQFVMGVKNAMPADREVFDFYIRTVQRLFGADVPWCAAGIGASQIVLNEWSVTSGGHARTGLEDNVRLDRTTLAPSNAALVRRVAHLCDRHGRAIATPAEAREILGLAPSDDPSA
;
A
#
# COMPACT_ATOMS: atom_id res chain seq x y z
N LYS A 1 15.29 -0.41 3.67
CA LYS A 1 14.08 -0.63 4.50
C LYS A 1 13.18 -1.60 3.77
N PRO A 2 12.66 -2.66 4.40
CA PRO A 2 11.77 -3.61 3.73
C PRO A 2 10.33 -3.10 3.65
N GLU A 3 9.68 -3.40 2.54
CA GLU A 3 8.22 -3.46 2.44
C GLU A 3 7.77 -4.88 2.83
N ILE A 4 6.81 -4.99 3.75
CA ILE A 4 6.30 -6.26 4.26
C ILE A 4 4.93 -6.53 3.64
N GLU A 5 4.85 -7.60 2.85
CA GLU A 5 3.63 -8.07 2.21
C GLU A 5 2.75 -8.85 3.21
N ALA A 6 1.78 -8.16 3.80
CA ALA A 6 0.86 -8.74 4.77
C ALA A 6 -0.43 -9.23 4.09
N PHE A 7 -0.48 -10.53 3.83
CA PHE A 7 -1.65 -11.25 3.30
C PHE A 7 -2.65 -11.67 4.38
N ASP A 8 -2.25 -11.58 5.66
CA ASP A 8 -3.08 -11.85 6.83
C ASP A 8 -2.55 -11.10 8.06
N LEU A 9 -3.35 -11.04 9.14
CA LEU A 9 -3.04 -10.35 10.39
C LEU A 9 -1.75 -10.89 11.03
N SER A 10 -1.56 -12.21 10.97
CA SER A 10 -0.39 -12.87 11.55
C SER A 10 0.92 -12.36 10.94
N HIS A 11 0.91 -11.89 9.68
CA HIS A 11 2.09 -11.35 9.02
C HIS A 11 2.49 -9.98 9.60
N ILE A 12 1.50 -9.14 9.94
CA ILE A 12 1.73 -7.85 10.63
C ILE A 12 2.35 -8.09 12.01
N LEU A 13 1.77 -9.04 12.76
CA LEU A 13 2.27 -9.42 14.09
C LEU A 13 3.69 -10.01 14.02
N GLN A 14 3.96 -10.83 13.00
CA GLN A 14 5.27 -11.42 12.79
C GLN A 14 6.32 -10.37 12.42
N ALA A 15 5.98 -9.41 11.56
CA ALA A 15 6.87 -8.31 11.21
C ALA A 15 7.24 -7.47 12.44
N HIS A 16 6.27 -7.22 13.33
CA HIS A 16 6.54 -6.53 14.59
C HIS A 16 7.50 -7.34 15.48
N ARG A 17 7.29 -8.66 15.62
CA ARG A 17 8.19 -9.54 16.36
C ARG A 17 9.62 -9.53 15.81
N MET A 18 9.77 -9.63 14.49
CA MET A 18 11.08 -9.60 13.83
C MET A 18 11.78 -8.24 13.99
N TRP A 19 11.03 -7.14 13.93
CA TRP A 19 11.56 -5.80 14.20
C TRP A 19 12.02 -5.64 15.65
N GLN A 20 11.22 -6.07 16.62
CA GLN A 20 11.60 -6.06 18.05
C GLN A 20 12.81 -6.95 18.35
N ALA A 21 12.99 -8.03 17.60
CA ALA A 21 14.16 -8.91 17.68
C ALA A 21 15.41 -8.38 16.95
N GLY A 22 15.34 -7.19 16.34
CA GLY A 22 16.45 -6.60 15.57
C GLY A 22 16.75 -7.28 14.24
N GLN A 23 15.90 -8.23 13.80
CA GLN A 23 16.05 -8.94 12.52
C GLN A 23 15.62 -8.06 11.34
N ILE A 24 14.76 -7.08 11.59
CA ILE A 24 14.46 -5.99 10.66
C ILE A 24 15.04 -4.71 11.28
N ALA A 25 16.01 -4.09 10.59
CA ALA A 25 16.81 -3.00 11.18
C ALA A 25 16.07 -1.66 11.35
N ALA A 26 15.06 -1.38 10.52
CA ALA A 26 14.28 -0.15 10.54
C ALA A 26 12.79 -0.46 10.69
N THR A 27 11.98 0.48 11.15
CA THR A 27 10.52 0.30 11.25
C THR A 27 9.96 -0.20 9.89
N PRO A 28 9.32 -1.37 9.83
CA PRO A 28 8.86 -1.92 8.55
C PRO A 28 7.80 -1.04 7.88
N TYR A 29 7.83 -0.98 6.55
CA TYR A 29 6.73 -0.41 5.77
C TYR A 29 5.75 -1.54 5.43
N VAL A 30 4.52 -1.51 5.96
CA VAL A 30 3.59 -2.64 5.83
C VAL A 30 2.61 -2.40 4.68
N GLN A 31 2.51 -3.37 3.78
CA GLN A 31 1.53 -3.42 2.69
C GLN A 31 0.42 -4.43 3.02
N PHE A 32 -0.83 -3.98 3.07
CA PHE A 32 -1.98 -4.87 3.19
C PHE A 32 -2.34 -5.44 1.81
N VAL A 33 -2.15 -6.74 1.62
CA VAL A 33 -2.49 -7.41 0.36
C VAL A 33 -3.82 -8.12 0.51
N MET A 34 -4.85 -7.63 -0.20
CA MET A 34 -6.23 -8.11 -0.04
C MET A 34 -6.86 -8.48 -1.39
N GLY A 35 -7.71 -9.50 -1.38
CA GLY A 35 -8.44 -9.99 -2.56
C GLY A 35 -7.72 -11.11 -3.33
N VAL A 36 -6.57 -11.60 -2.85
CA VAL A 36 -5.96 -12.83 -3.39
C VAL A 36 -6.90 -14.01 -3.12
N LYS A 37 -7.13 -14.84 -4.13
CA LYS A 37 -7.95 -16.05 -3.98
C LYS A 37 -7.35 -16.95 -2.88
N ASN A 38 -8.18 -17.33 -1.91
CA ASN A 38 -7.83 -18.15 -0.74
C ASN A 38 -6.95 -17.48 0.33
N ALA A 39 -6.75 -16.14 0.28
CA ALA A 39 -6.14 -15.37 1.36
C ALA A 39 -7.17 -14.35 1.93
N MET A 40 -6.70 -13.25 2.52
CA MET A 40 -7.57 -12.19 3.04
C MET A 40 -8.40 -11.54 1.91
N PRO A 41 -9.75 -11.62 1.92
CA PRO A 41 -10.59 -10.89 0.97
C PRO A 41 -10.48 -9.37 1.18
N ALA A 42 -10.94 -8.58 0.20
CA ALA A 42 -11.10 -7.15 0.38
C ALA A 42 -12.28 -6.85 1.30
N ASP A 43 -12.01 -6.79 2.61
CA ASP A 43 -12.98 -6.54 3.67
C ASP A 43 -12.67 -5.23 4.39
N ARG A 44 -13.67 -4.36 4.54
CA ARG A 44 -13.47 -3.01 5.10
C ARG A 44 -13.18 -3.04 6.59
N GLU A 45 -13.84 -3.90 7.36
CA GLU A 45 -13.64 -3.99 8.81
C GLU A 45 -12.24 -4.50 9.13
N VAL A 46 -11.78 -5.50 8.37
CA VAL A 46 -10.40 -6.02 8.49
C VAL A 46 -9.38 -4.96 8.06
N PHE A 47 -9.61 -4.24 6.97
CA PHE A 47 -8.75 -3.15 6.52
C PHE A 47 -8.57 -2.09 7.62
N ASP A 48 -9.67 -1.59 8.20
CA ASP A 48 -9.61 -0.61 9.28
C ASP A 48 -8.95 -1.19 10.55
N PHE A 49 -9.12 -2.50 10.80
CA PHE A 49 -8.43 -3.20 11.89
C PHE A 49 -6.91 -3.31 11.65
N TYR A 50 -6.47 -3.52 10.41
CA TYR A 50 -5.05 -3.54 10.04
C TYR A 50 -4.40 -2.18 10.25
N ILE A 51 -5.07 -1.08 9.89
CA ILE A 51 -4.59 0.28 10.18
C ILE A 51 -4.36 0.46 11.68
N ARG A 52 -5.38 0.18 12.51
CA ARG A 52 -5.27 0.28 13.98
C ARG A 52 -4.15 -0.60 14.53
N THR A 53 -3.97 -1.79 13.97
CA THR A 53 -2.94 -2.73 14.38
C THR A 53 -1.55 -2.21 14.05
N VAL A 54 -1.33 -1.73 12.83
CA VAL A 54 -0.06 -1.14 12.40
C VAL A 54 0.29 0.07 13.25
N GLN A 55 -0.65 1.00 13.45
CA GLN A 55 -0.42 2.19 14.27
C GLN A 55 -0.06 1.85 15.72
N ARG A 56 -0.76 0.87 16.32
CA ARG A 56 -0.50 0.39 17.68
C ARG A 56 0.89 -0.26 17.81
N LEU A 57 1.37 -0.95 16.78
CA LEU A 57 2.61 -1.73 16.84
C LEU A 57 3.86 -0.95 16.39
N PHE A 58 3.72 -0.01 15.47
CA PHE A 58 4.85 0.67 14.83
C PHE A 58 4.84 2.20 15.01
N GLY A 59 3.79 2.77 15.63
CA GLY A 59 3.64 4.21 15.90
C GLY A 59 2.47 4.83 15.14
N ALA A 60 1.88 5.89 15.69
CA ALA A 60 0.66 6.51 15.16
C ALA A 60 0.81 7.02 13.72
N ASP A 61 1.98 7.56 13.39
CA ASP A 61 2.29 8.19 12.09
C ASP A 61 3.10 7.28 11.15
N VAL A 62 3.16 5.97 11.45
CA VAL A 62 3.90 5.03 10.60
C VAL A 62 3.27 4.97 9.19
N PRO A 63 4.05 5.11 8.11
CA PRO A 63 3.52 4.95 6.77
C PRO A 63 3.14 3.48 6.52
N TRP A 64 2.04 3.27 5.80
CA TRP A 64 1.56 1.95 5.35
C TRP A 64 0.87 2.08 3.98
N CYS A 65 0.82 1.00 3.23
CA CYS A 65 0.07 0.94 1.97
C CYS A 65 -0.90 -0.25 1.93
N ALA A 66 -1.76 -0.26 0.91
CA ALA A 66 -2.52 -1.45 0.56
C ALA A 66 -2.60 -1.68 -0.94
N ALA A 67 -2.73 -2.95 -1.30
CA ALA A 67 -2.86 -3.47 -2.64
C ALA A 67 -4.10 -4.37 -2.72
N GLY A 68 -5.01 -4.04 -3.65
CA GLY A 68 -6.17 -4.86 -3.95
C GLY A 68 -5.96 -5.68 -5.21
N ILE A 69 -6.32 -6.96 -5.19
CA ILE A 69 -6.19 -7.85 -6.35
C ILE A 69 -7.45 -7.83 -7.22
N GLY A 70 -7.24 -7.75 -8.54
CA GLY A 70 -8.28 -7.75 -9.56
C GLY A 70 -9.26 -6.58 -9.38
N ALA A 71 -10.56 -6.90 -9.30
CA ALA A 71 -11.61 -5.91 -9.10
C ALA A 71 -11.45 -5.12 -7.78
N SER A 72 -10.72 -5.67 -6.81
CA SER A 72 -10.48 -5.02 -5.51
C SER A 72 -9.43 -3.91 -5.59
N GLN A 73 -8.64 -3.80 -6.67
CA GLN A 73 -7.58 -2.79 -6.79
C GLN A 73 -8.10 -1.38 -6.54
N ILE A 74 -9.14 -0.98 -7.28
CA ILE A 74 -9.71 0.37 -7.14
C ILE A 74 -10.33 0.61 -5.76
N VAL A 75 -10.93 -0.44 -5.17
CA VAL A 75 -11.56 -0.37 -3.84
C VAL A 75 -10.50 -0.10 -2.78
N LEU A 76 -9.41 -0.86 -2.77
CA LEU A 76 -8.31 -0.64 -1.82
C LEU A 76 -7.55 0.65 -2.09
N ASN A 77 -7.46 1.11 -3.34
CA ASN A 77 -6.88 2.41 -3.65
C ASN A 77 -7.71 3.53 -3.01
N GLU A 78 -9.03 3.51 -3.15
CA GLU A 78 -9.92 4.51 -2.53
C GLU A 78 -9.86 4.46 -1.00
N TRP A 79 -9.87 3.27 -0.40
CA TRP A 79 -9.75 3.14 1.05
C TRP A 79 -8.40 3.63 1.57
N SER A 80 -7.30 3.33 0.87
CA SER A 80 -5.96 3.81 1.25
C SER A 80 -5.84 5.32 1.12
N VAL A 81 -6.37 5.88 0.03
CA VAL A 81 -6.37 7.33 -0.22
C VAL A 81 -7.16 8.05 0.87
N THR A 82 -8.37 7.57 1.20
CA THR A 82 -9.26 8.23 2.17
C THR A 82 -8.85 8.01 3.63
N SER A 83 -8.20 6.90 3.96
CA SER A 83 -7.73 6.60 5.32
C SER A 83 -6.30 7.10 5.62
N GLY A 84 -5.70 7.91 4.72
CA GLY A 84 -4.38 8.52 4.95
C GLY A 84 -3.17 7.62 4.66
N GLY A 85 -3.37 6.39 4.18
CA GLY A 85 -2.30 5.50 3.74
C GLY A 85 -1.77 5.81 2.35
N HIS A 86 -0.92 4.94 1.81
CA HIS A 86 -0.44 4.97 0.43
C HIS A 86 -1.11 3.88 -0.41
N ALA A 87 -1.17 4.06 -1.73
CA ALA A 87 -1.88 3.15 -2.63
C ALA A 87 -0.91 2.48 -3.61
N ARG A 88 -1.04 1.16 -3.78
CA ARG A 88 -0.35 0.39 -4.83
C ARG A 88 -1.30 0.07 -5.99
N THR A 89 -0.80 0.16 -7.22
CA THR A 89 -1.54 -0.18 -8.44
C THR A 89 -0.59 -0.70 -9.52
N GLY A 90 -1.15 -1.37 -10.52
CA GLY A 90 -0.38 -1.93 -11.63
C GLY A 90 -0.99 -3.19 -12.21
N LEU A 91 -0.48 -3.59 -13.37
CA LEU A 91 -0.90 -4.77 -14.12
C LEU A 91 -0.55 -6.08 -13.40
N GLU A 92 0.41 -6.05 -12.48
CA GLU A 92 0.72 -7.17 -11.58
C GLU A 92 -0.52 -7.58 -10.76
N ASP A 93 -1.22 -6.59 -10.18
CA ASP A 93 -2.33 -6.85 -9.27
C ASP A 93 -3.68 -6.94 -10.01
N ASN A 94 -3.82 -6.25 -11.15
CA ASN A 94 -5.06 -6.20 -11.93
C ASN A 94 -4.82 -5.79 -13.38
N VAL A 95 -5.32 -6.60 -14.31
CA VAL A 95 -5.20 -6.36 -15.76
C VAL A 95 -6.41 -5.64 -16.39
N ARG A 96 -7.40 -5.21 -15.61
CA ARG A 96 -8.68 -4.67 -16.12
C ARG A 96 -9.08 -3.32 -15.54
N LEU A 97 -9.82 -2.51 -16.32
CA LEU A 97 -10.45 -1.28 -15.81
C LEU A 97 -11.83 -1.54 -15.21
N ASP A 98 -12.53 -2.54 -15.73
CA ASP A 98 -13.85 -2.98 -15.29
C ASP A 98 -13.98 -4.50 -15.51
N ARG A 99 -15.20 -5.05 -15.43
CA ARG A 99 -15.44 -6.49 -15.58
C ARG A 99 -14.94 -7.06 -16.93
N THR A 100 -14.91 -6.25 -17.98
CA THR A 100 -14.69 -6.70 -19.37
C THR A 100 -13.52 -6.03 -20.09
N THR A 101 -13.13 -4.82 -19.68
CA THR A 101 -12.13 -3.99 -20.39
C THR A 101 -10.73 -4.21 -19.82
N LEU A 102 -9.75 -4.55 -20.66
CA LEU A 102 -8.34 -4.63 -20.25
C LEU A 102 -7.77 -3.23 -20.01
N ALA A 103 -6.90 -3.09 -19.01
CA ALA A 103 -6.14 -1.88 -18.81
C ALA A 103 -5.06 -1.76 -19.91
N PRO A 104 -4.98 -0.64 -20.65
CA PRO A 104 -4.06 -0.53 -21.79
C PRO A 104 -2.60 -0.33 -21.37
N SER A 105 -2.33 0.01 -20.11
CA SER A 105 -0.97 0.17 -19.55
C SER A 105 -1.01 0.32 -18.03
N ASN A 106 0.14 0.15 -17.37
CA ASN A 106 0.33 0.57 -15.97
C ASN A 106 -0.03 2.05 -15.76
N ALA A 107 0.36 2.92 -16.70
CA ALA A 107 0.06 4.36 -16.63
C ALA A 107 -1.45 4.67 -16.64
N ALA A 108 -2.29 3.81 -17.23
CA ALA A 108 -3.74 3.96 -17.15
C ALA A 108 -4.27 3.70 -15.72
N LEU A 109 -3.73 2.70 -15.04
CA LEU A 109 -4.06 2.38 -13.65
C LEU A 109 -3.53 3.44 -12.69
N VAL A 110 -2.28 3.90 -12.88
CA VAL A 110 -1.70 5.02 -12.11
C VAL A 110 -2.55 6.28 -12.24
N ARG A 111 -2.98 6.66 -13.45
CA ARG A 111 -3.87 7.82 -13.66
C ARG A 111 -5.19 7.69 -12.92
N ARG A 112 -5.72 6.47 -12.80
CA ARG A 112 -6.96 6.21 -12.04
C ARG A 112 -6.78 6.50 -10.55
N VAL A 113 -5.64 6.10 -9.97
CA VAL A 113 -5.31 6.42 -8.57
C VAL A 113 -5.00 7.90 -8.39
N ALA A 114 -4.26 8.51 -9.32
CA ALA A 114 -3.98 9.94 -9.30
C ALA A 114 -5.27 10.79 -9.27
N HIS A 115 -6.28 10.40 -10.04
CA HIS A 115 -7.59 11.06 -10.02
C HIS A 115 -8.34 10.86 -8.69
N LEU A 116 -8.18 9.72 -8.01
CA LEU A 116 -8.71 9.55 -6.65
C LEU A 116 -8.01 10.49 -5.67
N CYS A 117 -6.69 10.60 -5.73
CA CYS A 117 -5.92 11.52 -4.90
C CYS A 117 -6.39 12.97 -5.09
N ASP A 118 -6.52 13.42 -6.34
CA ASP A 118 -7.03 14.76 -6.70
C ASP A 118 -8.44 15.00 -6.13
N ARG A 119 -9.37 14.05 -6.32
CA ARG A 119 -10.75 14.13 -5.80
C ARG A 119 -10.80 14.29 -4.27
N HIS A 120 -9.86 13.68 -3.55
CA HIS A 120 -9.78 13.75 -2.09
C HIS A 120 -8.79 14.80 -1.57
N GLY A 121 -8.27 15.66 -2.45
CA GLY A 121 -7.35 16.73 -2.07
C GLY A 121 -6.00 16.24 -1.51
N ARG A 122 -5.55 15.05 -1.91
CA ARG A 122 -4.26 14.49 -1.51
C ARG A 122 -3.22 14.67 -2.62
N ALA A 123 -2.11 15.32 -2.29
CA ALA A 123 -0.98 15.46 -3.21
C ALA A 123 -0.32 14.09 -3.48
N ILE A 124 0.16 13.90 -4.71
CA ILE A 124 0.94 12.72 -5.11
C ILE A 124 2.40 13.00 -4.78
N ALA A 125 3.01 12.14 -3.96
CA ALA A 125 4.42 12.25 -3.64
C ALA A 125 5.29 12.05 -4.89
N THR A 126 6.26 12.93 -5.06
CA THR A 126 7.42 12.73 -5.93
C THR A 126 8.28 11.58 -5.39
N PRO A 127 9.16 10.99 -6.21
CA PRO A 127 10.10 9.97 -5.74
C PRO A 127 11.02 10.45 -4.61
N ALA A 128 11.44 11.73 -4.63
CA ALA A 128 12.23 12.33 -3.57
C ALA A 128 11.45 12.39 -2.24
N GLU A 129 10.21 12.87 -2.27
CA GLU A 129 9.33 12.89 -1.09
C GLU A 129 9.04 11.47 -0.59
N ALA A 130 8.84 10.50 -1.49
CA ALA A 130 8.64 9.10 -1.11
C ALA A 130 9.88 8.53 -0.38
N ARG A 131 11.09 8.86 -0.83
CA ARG A 131 12.34 8.47 -0.12
C ARG A 131 12.41 9.09 1.27
N GLU A 132 12.06 10.36 1.41
CA GLU A 132 12.03 11.03 2.72
C GLU A 132 11.00 10.40 3.66
N ILE A 133 9.76 10.24 3.21
CA ILE A 133 8.66 9.59 3.97
C ILE A 133 9.07 8.19 4.43
N LEU A 134 9.72 7.43 3.54
CA LEU A 134 10.11 6.06 3.83
C LEU A 134 11.48 5.97 4.53
N GLY A 135 12.23 7.06 4.72
CA GLY A 135 13.57 7.02 5.31
C GLY A 135 14.56 6.20 4.46
N LEU A 136 14.46 6.34 3.14
CA LEU A 136 15.38 5.74 2.17
C LEU A 136 16.52 6.71 1.85
N ALA A 137 17.67 6.17 1.43
CA ALA A 137 18.76 6.99 0.95
C ALA A 137 18.33 7.82 -0.28
N PRO A 138 18.88 9.04 -0.46
CA PRO A 138 18.70 9.82 -1.68
C PRO A 138 19.07 9.02 -2.93
N SER A 139 18.47 9.36 -4.06
CA SER A 139 18.90 8.80 -5.34
C SER A 139 20.13 9.54 -5.84
N ASP A 140 21.14 8.81 -6.32
CA ASP A 140 22.23 9.39 -7.11
C ASP A 140 21.82 9.58 -8.59
N ASP A 141 20.66 9.05 -8.99
CA ASP A 141 20.10 9.21 -10.33
C ASP A 141 19.22 10.49 -10.38
N PRO A 142 19.62 11.53 -11.13
CA PRO A 142 18.88 12.77 -11.27
C PRO A 142 17.58 12.64 -12.08
N SER A 143 17.32 11.49 -12.71
CA SER A 143 16.08 11.19 -13.43
C SER A 143 15.05 10.44 -12.58
N ALA A 144 15.42 10.03 -11.36
CA ALA A 144 14.63 9.19 -10.47
C ALA A 144 13.83 9.95 -9.42
#